data_AF-A0AAW1CXN3-F1
#
_entry.id   AF-A0AAW1CXN3-F1
#
_cell.length_a   1.000
_cell.length_b   1.000
_cell.length_c   1.000
_cell.angle_alpha   90.00
_cell.angle_beta   90.00
_cell.angle_gamma   90.00
#
_symmetry.space_group_name_H-M   'P 1'
#
loop_
_entity.id
_entity.type
_entity.pdbx_description
1 polymer ?
#
loop_
_entity_poly.entity_id
_entity_poly.type
_entity_poly.pdbx_seq_one_letter_code
_entity_poly.pdbx_strand_id
1 'polypeptide(L)'
;MIDKQRYLGKYIKRKYVNAYIKFIFVTGLTYGVLRPLYEWLTGKYDYAGGSDGVVRNIPLVTWFPFNPESNLHFIAATVQEYYHIFVTCIHAICIEIPVITVSEELCSEFQILAKGVEIFDQRAIALYKILYGNHHRESNQMNKKKLEYCIKLCLKDSVRHHAILKRFSSLISKSPDLIRSADPYPF
;
A
#
# COMPACT_ATOMS: atom_id res chain seq x y z
N MET A 1 7.71 18.00 -21.05
CA MET A 1 6.33 17.56 -21.36
C MET A 1 5.96 16.24 -20.66
N ILE A 2 6.91 15.30 -20.51
CA ILE A 2 6.74 14.01 -19.80
C ILE A 2 6.42 14.18 -18.29
N ASP A 3 7.02 15.18 -17.61
CA ASP A 3 6.78 15.40 -16.18
C ASP A 3 5.33 15.80 -15.86
N LYS A 4 4.69 16.58 -16.75
CA LYS A 4 3.32 17.06 -16.53
C LYS A 4 2.30 15.92 -16.59
N GLN A 5 2.49 14.97 -17.51
CA GLN A 5 1.68 13.75 -17.59
C GLN A 5 1.89 12.83 -16.39
N ARG A 6 3.12 12.72 -15.89
CA ARG A 6 3.44 11.92 -14.71
C ARG A 6 2.83 12.49 -13.43
N TYR A 7 2.86 13.82 -13.27
CA TYR A 7 2.19 14.52 -12.17
C TYR A 7 0.67 14.39 -12.23
N LEU A 8 0.06 14.52 -13.41
CA LEU A 8 -1.39 14.34 -13.60
C LEU A 8 -1.84 12.91 -13.27
N GLY A 9 -1.08 11.90 -13.70
CA GLY A 9 -1.37 10.50 -13.36
C GLY A 9 -1.32 10.23 -11.85
N LYS A 10 -0.27 10.73 -11.17
CA LYS A 10 -0.15 10.61 -9.70
C LYS A 10 -1.28 11.37 -8.98
N TYR A 11 -1.65 12.56 -9.45
CA TYR A 11 -2.74 13.35 -8.87
C TYR A 11 -4.11 12.67 -9.00
N ILE A 12 -4.43 12.18 -10.19
CA ILE A 12 -5.68 11.46 -10.47
C ILE A 12 -5.75 10.19 -9.61
N LYS A 13 -4.66 9.41 -9.57
CA LYS A 13 -4.58 8.20 -8.74
C LYS A 13 -4.80 8.50 -7.26
N ARG A 14 -4.17 9.56 -6.73
CA ARG A 14 -4.36 10.00 -5.33
C ARG A 14 -5.80 10.41 -5.05
N LYS A 15 -6.48 11.05 -6.01
CA LYS A 15 -7.89 11.42 -5.89
C LYS A 15 -8.79 10.18 -5.82
N TYR A 16 -8.55 9.17 -6.67
CA TYR A 16 -9.28 7.90 -6.63
C TYR A 16 -9.04 7.11 -5.36
N VAL A 17 -7.78 7.01 -4.89
CA VAL A 17 -7.45 6.35 -3.62
C VAL A 17 -8.14 7.05 -2.45
N ASN A 18 -8.08 8.39 -2.38
CA ASN A 18 -8.76 9.14 -1.33
C ASN A 18 -10.29 8.98 -1.40
N ALA A 19 -10.87 8.93 -2.59
CA ALA A 19 -12.30 8.67 -2.76
C ALA A 19 -12.68 7.25 -2.31
N TYR A 20 -11.86 6.26 -2.62
CA TYR A 20 -12.05 4.87 -2.22
C TYR A 20 -11.96 4.69 -0.70
N ILE A 21 -10.96 5.29 -0.05
CA ILE A 21 -10.82 5.28 1.42
C ILE A 21 -12.04 5.93 2.06
N LYS A 22 -12.48 7.09 1.55
CA LYS A 22 -13.71 7.75 2.04
C LYS A 22 -14.94 6.87 1.83
N PHE A 23 -15.05 6.19 0.70
CA PHE A 23 -16.16 5.30 0.41
C PHE A 23 -16.21 4.10 1.37
N ILE A 24 -15.07 3.47 1.66
CA ILE A 24 -14.98 2.40 2.66
C ILE A 24 -15.38 2.93 4.04
N PHE A 25 -14.86 4.09 4.42
CA PHE A 25 -15.15 4.66 5.75
C PHE A 25 -16.64 5.00 5.90
N VAL A 26 -17.24 5.61 4.87
CA VAL A 26 -18.67 5.95 4.87
C VAL A 26 -19.51 4.68 4.87
N THR A 27 -19.23 3.71 4.01
CA THR A 27 -20.00 2.44 3.98
C THR A 27 -19.83 1.67 5.30
N GLY A 28 -18.63 1.55 5.83
CA GLY A 28 -18.37 0.92 7.14
C GLY A 28 -19.14 1.59 8.28
N LEU A 29 -19.14 2.93 8.34
CA LEU A 29 -19.89 3.69 9.35
C LEU A 29 -21.41 3.56 9.15
N THR A 30 -21.86 3.55 7.90
CA THR A 30 -23.26 3.35 7.52
C THR A 30 -23.73 1.97 7.99
N TYR A 31 -23.02 0.89 7.67
CA TYR A 31 -23.36 -0.46 8.11
C TYR A 31 -23.20 -0.66 9.62
N GLY A 32 -22.20 -0.03 10.24
CA GLY A 32 -21.97 -0.09 11.68
C GLY A 32 -23.08 0.57 12.51
N VAL A 33 -23.78 1.58 11.97
CA VAL A 33 -24.87 2.27 12.66
C VAL A 33 -26.25 1.79 12.21
N LEU A 34 -26.50 1.63 10.90
CA LEU A 34 -27.81 1.24 10.39
C LEU A 34 -28.17 -0.19 10.72
N ARG A 35 -27.20 -1.11 10.76
CA ARG A 35 -27.49 -2.52 11.08
C ARG A 35 -27.97 -2.72 12.51
N PRO A 36 -27.30 -2.22 13.57
CA PRO A 36 -27.83 -2.35 14.93
C PRO A 36 -29.15 -1.59 15.11
N LEU A 37 -29.33 -0.44 14.44
CA LEU A 37 -30.59 0.29 14.47
C LEU A 37 -31.74 -0.51 13.83
N TYR A 38 -31.49 -1.16 12.69
CA TYR A 38 -32.45 -2.02 12.02
C TYR A 38 -32.79 -3.26 12.83
N GLU A 39 -31.79 -3.92 13.41
CA GLU A 39 -31.99 -5.10 14.27
C GLU A 39 -32.73 -4.75 15.57
N TRP A 40 -32.51 -3.54 16.09
CA TRP A 40 -33.27 -3.00 17.22
C TRP A 40 -34.73 -2.72 16.85
N LEU A 41 -34.98 -2.05 15.71
CA LEU A 41 -36.35 -1.77 15.23
C LEU A 41 -37.16 -3.03 14.89
N THR A 42 -36.50 -4.10 14.49
CA THR A 42 -37.15 -5.36 14.11
C THR A 42 -37.40 -6.30 15.30
N GLY A 43 -37.03 -5.92 16.53
CA GLY A 43 -37.27 -6.72 17.73
C GLY A 43 -36.45 -8.02 17.78
N LYS A 44 -35.41 -8.14 16.95
CA LYS A 44 -34.57 -9.35 16.86
C LYS A 44 -33.85 -9.69 18.18
N TYR A 45 -33.73 -8.71 19.07
CA TYR A 45 -33.06 -8.84 20.35
C TYR A 45 -33.98 -9.33 21.48
N ASP A 46 -35.30 -9.45 21.24
CA ASP A 46 -36.26 -9.86 22.28
C ASP A 46 -36.21 -11.36 22.62
N TYR A 47 -35.49 -12.18 21.84
CA TYR A 47 -35.38 -13.65 22.01
C TYR A 47 -33.93 -14.16 21.89
N ALA A 48 -33.02 -13.62 22.70
CA ALA A 48 -31.59 -13.94 22.62
C ALA A 48 -31.13 -15.21 23.40
N GLY A 49 -32.01 -15.84 24.17
CA GLY A 49 -31.65 -16.97 25.04
C GLY A 49 -31.71 -18.34 24.34
N GLY A 50 -30.56 -18.90 23.99
CA GLY A 50 -30.40 -20.36 23.86
C GLY A 50 -29.95 -20.94 25.20
N SER A 51 -30.52 -22.09 25.60
CA SER A 51 -30.19 -22.75 26.89
C SER A 51 -28.74 -23.23 27.01
N ASP A 52 -27.95 -23.07 25.95
CA ASP A 52 -26.54 -23.44 25.82
C ASP A 52 -25.57 -22.30 26.13
N GLY A 53 -26.06 -21.09 26.46
CA GLY A 53 -25.22 -19.93 26.79
C GLY A 53 -24.48 -19.34 25.57
N VAL A 54 -24.85 -19.74 24.35
CA VAL A 54 -24.27 -19.25 23.11
C VAL A 54 -25.16 -18.17 22.50
N VAL A 55 -24.62 -16.97 22.31
CA VAL A 55 -25.36 -15.86 21.69
C VAL A 55 -25.31 -16.02 20.18
N ARG A 56 -26.44 -16.39 19.57
CA ARG A 56 -26.56 -16.55 18.11
C ARG A 56 -27.06 -15.28 17.39
N ASN A 57 -27.55 -14.30 18.13
CA ASN A 57 -28.15 -13.08 17.58
C ASN A 57 -27.17 -11.93 17.32
N ILE A 58 -25.87 -12.19 17.49
CA ILE A 58 -24.77 -11.26 17.25
C ILE A 58 -24.05 -11.58 15.92
N PRO A 59 -23.29 -10.64 15.33
CA PRO A 59 -22.67 -10.82 14.01
C PRO A 59 -21.70 -12.00 13.93
N LEU A 60 -21.05 -12.34 15.04
CA LEU A 60 -20.14 -13.46 15.22
C LEU A 60 -20.64 -14.31 16.39
N VAL A 61 -20.92 -15.58 16.13
CA VAL A 61 -21.38 -16.50 17.17
C VAL A 61 -20.20 -16.81 18.11
N THR A 62 -20.20 -16.15 19.27
CA THR A 62 -19.14 -16.22 20.30
C THR A 62 -19.74 -16.65 21.63
N TRP A 63 -18.99 -17.43 22.41
CA TRP A 63 -19.32 -17.73 23.80
C TRP A 63 -18.83 -16.60 24.72
N PHE A 64 -19.69 -16.13 25.62
CA PHE A 64 -19.35 -15.10 26.59
C PHE A 64 -19.37 -15.66 28.02
N PRO A 65 -18.43 -15.24 28.89
CA PRO A 65 -18.39 -15.68 30.29
C PRO A 65 -19.46 -15.01 31.18
N PHE A 66 -20.40 -14.28 30.60
CA PHE A 66 -21.50 -13.59 31.31
C PHE A 66 -22.83 -13.96 30.67
N ASN A 67 -23.92 -13.97 31.45
CA ASN A 67 -25.25 -14.31 30.95
C ASN A 67 -25.78 -13.17 30.05
N PRO A 68 -25.98 -13.42 28.73
CA PRO A 68 -26.45 -12.42 27.77
C PRO A 68 -27.96 -12.19 27.83
N GLU A 69 -28.70 -12.90 28.70
CA GLU A 69 -30.16 -12.74 28.84
C GLU A 69 -30.58 -11.35 29.36
N SER A 70 -29.67 -10.62 30.01
CA SER A 70 -29.92 -9.23 30.40
C SER A 70 -29.63 -8.30 29.22
N ASN A 71 -30.62 -7.45 28.90
CA ASN A 71 -30.54 -6.46 27.80
C ASN A 71 -29.23 -5.65 27.81
N LEU A 72 -28.71 -5.29 28.99
CA LEU A 72 -27.50 -4.47 29.10
C LEU A 72 -26.23 -5.26 28.74
N HIS A 73 -26.16 -6.54 29.15
CA HIS A 73 -25.05 -7.43 28.79
C HIS A 73 -25.08 -7.80 27.30
N PHE A 74 -26.26 -7.98 26.72
CA PHE A 74 -26.44 -8.21 25.29
C PHE A 74 -25.97 -7.01 24.45
N ILE A 75 -26.35 -5.78 24.83
CA ILE A 75 -25.90 -4.55 24.15
C ILE A 75 -24.39 -4.42 24.23
N ALA A 76 -23.79 -4.65 25.41
CA ALA A 76 -22.34 -4.60 25.59
C ALA A 76 -21.61 -5.61 24.70
N ALA A 77 -22.07 -6.88 24.66
CA ALA A 77 -21.51 -7.92 23.80
C ALA A 77 -21.60 -7.53 22.31
N THR A 78 -22.75 -7.01 21.89
CA THR A 78 -22.97 -6.58 20.50
C THR A 78 -22.04 -5.45 20.10
N VAL A 79 -21.91 -4.41 20.95
CA VAL A 79 -21.01 -3.28 20.70
C VAL A 79 -19.55 -3.74 20.65
N GLN A 80 -19.14 -4.64 21.55
CA GLN A 80 -17.79 -5.19 21.58
C GLN A 80 -17.46 -5.96 20.29
N GLU A 81 -18.38 -6.79 19.79
CA GLU A 81 -18.21 -7.54 18.54
C GLU A 81 -18.09 -6.60 17.32
N TYR A 82 -18.97 -5.60 17.21
CA TYR A 82 -18.85 -4.60 16.15
C TYR A 82 -17.55 -3.83 16.21
N TYR A 83 -17.07 -3.50 17.42
CA TYR A 83 -15.77 -2.88 17.62
C TYR A 83 -14.63 -3.80 17.16
N HIS A 84 -14.66 -5.09 17.51
CA HIS A 84 -13.65 -6.05 17.06
C HIS A 84 -13.64 -6.21 15.54
N ILE A 85 -14.80 -6.35 14.90
CA ILE A 85 -14.90 -6.42 13.44
C ILE A 85 -14.27 -5.18 12.81
N PHE A 86 -14.64 -3.99 13.29
CA PHE A 86 -14.13 -2.73 12.78
C PHE A 86 -12.61 -2.59 12.95
N VAL A 87 -12.09 -2.91 14.13
CA VAL A 87 -10.66 -2.85 14.44
C VAL A 87 -9.88 -3.83 13.57
N THR A 88 -10.36 -5.07 13.41
CA THR A 88 -9.72 -6.09 12.57
C THR A 88 -9.68 -5.66 11.10
N CYS A 89 -10.80 -5.12 10.57
CA CYS A 89 -10.83 -4.59 9.21
C CYS A 89 -9.85 -3.43 9.01
N ILE A 90 -9.78 -2.49 9.96
CA ILE A 90 -8.82 -1.39 9.89
C ILE A 90 -7.39 -1.92 9.94
N HIS A 91 -7.08 -2.87 10.83
CA HIS A 91 -5.75 -3.45 10.92
C HIS A 91 -5.33 -4.11 9.61
N ALA A 92 -6.21 -4.90 8.99
CA ALA A 92 -5.95 -5.51 7.69
C ALA A 92 -5.62 -4.45 6.63
N ILE A 93 -6.44 -3.40 6.52
CA ILE A 93 -6.23 -2.30 5.56
C ILE A 93 -4.90 -1.57 5.84
N CYS A 94 -4.59 -1.30 7.12
CA CYS A 94 -3.37 -0.62 7.52
C CYS A 94 -2.11 -1.42 7.20
N ILE A 95 -2.18 -2.75 7.19
CA ILE A 95 -1.06 -3.63 6.82
C ILE A 95 -0.91 -3.70 5.30
N GLU A 96 -2.01 -3.75 4.55
CA GLU A 96 -1.99 -3.90 3.09
C GLU A 96 -1.56 -2.61 2.35
N ILE A 97 -2.01 -1.43 2.81
CA ILE A 97 -1.73 -0.16 2.12
C ILE A 97 -0.23 0.11 1.95
N PRO A 98 0.63 -0.02 2.98
CA PRO A 98 2.07 0.17 2.85
C PRO A 98 2.69 -0.80 1.84
N VAL A 99 2.29 -2.07 1.86
CA VAL A 99 2.81 -3.10 0.94
C VAL A 99 2.48 -2.75 -0.51
N ILE A 100 1.23 -2.37 -0.77
CA ILE A 100 0.80 -1.94 -2.11
C ILE A 100 1.57 -0.69 -2.54
N THR A 101 1.71 0.30 -1.66
CA THR A 101 2.38 1.57 -1.95
C THR A 101 3.87 1.36 -2.27
N VAL A 102 4.57 0.56 -1.46
CA VAL A 102 5.98 0.23 -1.67
C VAL A 102 6.16 -0.56 -2.96
N SER A 103 5.27 -1.51 -3.25
CA SER A 103 5.32 -2.31 -4.48
C SER A 103 5.12 -1.45 -5.73
N GLU A 104 4.20 -0.49 -5.66
CA GLU A 104 3.98 0.48 -6.73
C GLU A 104 5.20 1.37 -6.95
N GLU A 105 5.78 1.92 -5.89
CA GLU A 105 6.96 2.79 -6.00
C GLU A 105 8.14 2.01 -6.59
N LEU A 106 8.35 0.77 -6.15
CA LEU A 106 9.37 -0.11 -6.71
C LEU A 106 9.17 -0.37 -8.21
N CYS A 107 7.93 -0.62 -8.63
CA CYS A 107 7.59 -0.78 -10.06
C CYS A 107 7.87 0.51 -10.85
N SER A 108 7.53 1.67 -10.28
CA SER A 108 7.83 2.98 -10.88
C SER A 108 9.34 3.19 -11.06
N GLU A 109 10.16 2.83 -10.08
CA GLU A 109 11.62 2.93 -10.18
C GLU A 109 12.20 1.99 -11.24
N PHE A 110 11.69 0.77 -11.35
CA PHE A 110 12.08 -0.13 -12.45
C PHE A 110 11.71 0.43 -13.83
N GLN A 111 10.55 1.07 -13.97
CA GLN A 111 10.18 1.74 -15.22
C GLN A 111 11.09 2.93 -15.55
N ILE A 112 11.52 3.70 -14.54
CA ILE A 112 12.50 4.79 -14.73
C ILE A 112 13.81 4.21 -15.22
N LEU A 113 14.28 3.13 -14.59
CA LEU A 113 15.52 2.47 -14.96
C LEU A 113 15.44 1.94 -16.41
N ALA A 114 14.35 1.26 -16.78
CA ALA A 114 14.14 0.73 -18.13
C ALA A 114 14.17 1.85 -19.18
N LYS A 115 13.41 2.93 -18.96
CA LYS A 115 13.46 4.12 -19.84
C LYS A 115 14.85 4.74 -19.87
N GLY A 116 15.51 4.84 -18.72
CA GLY A 116 16.86 5.40 -18.62
C GLY A 116 17.93 4.62 -19.39
N VAL A 117 17.73 3.31 -19.59
CA VAL A 117 18.56 2.46 -20.45
C VAL A 117 18.15 2.60 -21.92
N GLU A 118 16.87 2.75 -22.23
CA GLU A 118 16.37 2.97 -23.60
C GLU A 118 16.89 4.28 -24.21
N ILE A 119 16.85 5.38 -23.44
CA ILE A 119 17.35 6.70 -23.88
C ILE A 119 18.81 6.95 -23.47
N PHE A 120 19.59 5.90 -23.27
CA PHE A 120 20.96 5.98 -22.74
C PHE A 120 21.87 6.89 -23.57
N ASP A 121 21.85 6.76 -24.90
CA ASP A 121 22.69 7.55 -25.79
C ASP A 121 22.34 9.04 -25.73
N GLN A 122 21.06 9.36 -25.72
CA GLN A 122 20.58 10.74 -25.60
C GLN A 122 21.00 11.35 -24.26
N ARG A 123 20.98 10.56 -23.20
CA ARG A 123 21.37 10.97 -21.85
C ARG A 123 22.88 11.21 -21.74
N ALA A 124 23.70 10.37 -22.39
CA ALA A 124 25.15 10.58 -22.48
C ALA A 124 25.50 11.84 -23.31
N ILE A 125 24.78 12.08 -24.41
CA ILE A 125 24.94 13.30 -25.23
C ILE A 125 24.52 14.56 -24.44
N ALA A 126 23.42 14.50 -23.69
CA ALA A 126 22.98 15.60 -22.85
C ALA A 126 24.00 15.90 -21.74
N LEU A 127 24.55 14.86 -21.09
CA LEU A 127 25.60 15.01 -20.07
C LEU A 127 26.87 15.63 -20.66
N TYR A 128 27.27 15.22 -21.86
CA TYR A 128 28.39 15.83 -22.58
C TYR A 128 28.16 17.32 -22.83
N LYS A 129 26.96 17.71 -23.25
CA LYS A 129 26.59 19.13 -23.43
C LYS A 129 26.62 19.91 -22.12
N ILE A 130 26.20 19.33 -20.99
CA ILE A 130 26.24 20.00 -19.68
C ILE A 130 27.69 20.20 -19.21
N LEU A 131 28.54 19.17 -19.33
CA LEU A 131 29.92 19.21 -18.83
C LEU A 131 30.87 20.00 -19.73
N TYR A 132 30.63 20.03 -21.04
CA TYR A 132 31.57 20.60 -22.02
C TYR A 132 30.95 21.66 -22.95
N GLY A 133 29.67 22.00 -22.78
CA GLY A 133 28.89 22.84 -23.71
C GLY A 133 29.33 24.30 -23.83
N ASN A 134 30.18 24.81 -22.93
CA ASN A 134 30.77 26.15 -23.07
C ASN A 134 31.97 26.20 -24.04
N HIS A 135 32.46 25.08 -24.56
CA HIS A 135 33.61 25.04 -25.48
C HIS A 135 33.22 25.00 -26.97
N HIS A 136 32.01 25.42 -27.32
CA HIS A 136 31.44 25.32 -28.67
C HIS A 136 32.03 26.31 -29.70
N ARG A 137 33.32 26.63 -29.63
CA ARG A 137 33.99 27.40 -30.68
C ARG A 137 35.01 26.64 -31.51
N GLU A 138 35.48 25.47 -31.09
CA GLU A 138 36.50 24.76 -31.86
C GLU A 138 36.26 23.25 -32.00
N SER A 139 36.05 22.88 -33.26
CA SER A 139 35.99 21.54 -33.85
C SER A 139 34.67 20.77 -33.72
N ASN A 140 34.06 20.54 -34.89
CA ASN A 140 32.97 19.60 -35.18
C ASN A 140 33.30 18.13 -34.87
N GLN A 141 34.41 17.86 -34.17
CA GLN A 141 34.85 16.51 -33.85
C GLN A 141 34.64 16.27 -32.36
N MET A 142 33.44 15.79 -32.05
CA MET A 142 33.07 15.29 -30.73
C MET A 142 34.22 14.43 -30.20
N ASN A 143 34.92 14.90 -29.18
CA ASN A 143 36.16 14.27 -28.74
C ASN A 143 35.79 12.90 -28.15
N LYS A 144 36.05 11.84 -28.92
CA LYS A 144 35.58 10.47 -28.68
C LYS A 144 35.86 10.01 -27.25
N LYS A 145 37.01 10.42 -26.68
CA LYS A 145 37.42 10.14 -25.30
C LYS A 145 36.51 10.79 -24.25
N LYS A 146 36.08 12.03 -24.47
CA LYS A 146 35.19 12.77 -23.55
C LYS A 146 33.77 12.22 -23.59
N LEU A 147 33.27 11.82 -24.76
CA LEU A 147 31.98 11.13 -24.88
C LEU A 147 32.01 9.76 -24.20
N GLU A 148 33.07 8.98 -24.40
CA GLU A 148 33.24 7.67 -23.75
C GLU A 148 33.26 7.80 -22.22
N TYR A 149 33.85 8.87 -21.69
CA TYR A 149 33.78 9.18 -20.25
C TYR A 149 32.34 9.41 -19.77
N CYS A 150 31.55 10.23 -20.50
CA CYS A 150 30.13 10.45 -20.17
C CYS A 150 29.31 9.16 -20.23
N ILE A 151 29.56 8.30 -21.24
CA ILE A 151 28.95 6.98 -21.36
C ILE A 151 29.27 6.11 -20.15
N LYS A 152 30.55 6.02 -19.75
CA LYS A 152 30.97 5.26 -18.56
C LYS A 152 30.28 5.78 -17.28
N LEU A 153 30.13 7.09 -17.16
CA LEU A 153 29.45 7.70 -16.02
C LEU A 153 27.97 7.33 -15.98
N CYS A 154 27.24 7.50 -17.10
CA CYS A 154 25.84 7.12 -17.19
C CYS A 154 25.62 5.62 -16.92
N LEU A 155 26.53 4.76 -17.40
CA LEU A 155 26.44 3.32 -17.16
C LEU A 155 26.66 2.99 -15.68
N LYS A 156 27.65 3.61 -15.04
CA LYS A 156 27.92 3.46 -13.61
C LYS A 156 26.71 3.84 -12.77
N ASP A 157 26.04 4.94 -13.10
CA ASP A 157 24.83 5.38 -12.38
C ASP A 157 23.67 4.41 -12.57
N SER A 158 23.41 3.94 -13.79
CA SER A 158 22.34 2.97 -14.05
C SER A 158 22.59 1.63 -13.35
N VAL A 159 23.82 1.12 -13.34
CA VAL A 159 24.19 -0.11 -12.62
C VAL A 159 24.05 0.08 -11.11
N ARG A 160 24.49 1.23 -10.57
CA ARG A 160 24.34 1.55 -9.14
C ARG A 160 22.86 1.59 -8.74
N HIS A 161 22.01 2.22 -9.55
CA HIS A 161 20.58 2.28 -9.31
C HIS A 161 19.95 0.87 -9.34
N HIS A 162 20.27 0.06 -10.35
CA HIS A 162 19.81 -1.33 -10.42
C HIS A 162 20.24 -2.16 -9.20
N ALA A 163 21.48 -2.01 -8.74
CA ALA A 163 21.99 -2.72 -7.56
C ALA A 163 21.25 -2.34 -6.27
N ILE A 164 20.89 -1.06 -6.12
CA ILE A 164 20.08 -0.56 -5.00
C ILE A 164 18.69 -1.20 -5.06
N LEU A 165 18.01 -1.16 -6.22
CA LEU A 165 16.68 -1.73 -6.39
C LEU A 165 16.65 -3.24 -6.12
N LYS A 166 17.68 -3.98 -6.56
CA LYS A 166 17.81 -5.41 -6.29
C LYS A 166 17.97 -5.71 -4.79
N ARG A 167 18.71 -4.86 -4.06
CA ARG A 167 18.83 -5.00 -2.59
C ARG A 167 17.50 -4.75 -1.92
N PHE A 168 16.81 -3.66 -2.28
CA PHE A 168 15.49 -3.35 -1.73
C PHE A 168 14.46 -4.45 -2.02
N SER A 169 14.40 -4.99 -3.23
CA SER A 169 13.48 -6.08 -3.55
C SER A 169 13.79 -7.35 -2.76
N SER A 170 15.07 -7.66 -2.54
CA SER A 170 15.49 -8.82 -1.74
C SER A 170 15.17 -8.69 -0.25
N LEU A 171 15.13 -7.46 0.29
CA LEU A 171 14.74 -7.20 1.67
C LEU A 171 13.23 -7.38 1.84
N ILE A 172 12.45 -6.88 0.88
CA ILE A 172 10.99 -7.04 0.87
C ILE A 172 10.62 -8.52 0.72
N SER A 173 11.30 -9.28 -0.15
CA SER A 173 11.01 -10.70 -0.35
C SER A 173 11.34 -11.57 0.87
N LYS A 174 12.30 -11.16 1.71
CA LYS A 174 12.69 -11.89 2.94
C LYS A 174 11.83 -11.51 4.15
N SER A 175 11.17 -10.36 4.12
CA SER A 175 10.26 -9.91 5.19
C SER A 175 9.12 -10.90 5.49
N PRO A 176 8.43 -11.54 4.52
CA PRO A 176 7.39 -12.52 4.84
C PRO A 176 7.94 -13.80 5.48
N ASP A 177 9.18 -14.19 5.16
CA ASP A 177 9.82 -15.37 5.76
C ASP A 177 10.25 -15.11 7.21
N LEU A 178 10.64 -13.88 7.54
CA LEU A 178 10.96 -13.48 8.91
C LEU A 178 9.73 -13.47 9.82
N ILE A 179 8.57 -13.04 9.31
CA ILE A 179 7.30 -13.10 10.04
C ILE A 179 6.89 -14.56 10.28
N ARG A 180 7.06 -15.44 9.29
CA ARG A 180 6.79 -16.89 9.44
C ARG A 180 7.75 -17.61 10.38
N SER A 181 9.01 -17.16 10.47
CA SER A 181 10.00 -17.73 11.40
C SER A 181 9.88 -17.21 12.83
N ALA A 182 9.07 -16.16 13.05
CA ALA A 182 8.85 -15.54 14.35
C ALA A 182 7.62 -16.07 15.07
N ASP A 183 6.87 -17.03 14.50
CA ASP A 183 5.81 -17.76 15.18
C ASP A 183 6.44 -18.85 16.09
N PRO A 184 6.47 -18.66 17.43
CA PRO A 184 7.02 -19.64 18.35
C PRO A 184 5.87 -20.40 19.02
N TYR A 185 4.84 -20.81 18.27
CA TYR A 185 3.78 -21.66 18.85
C TYR A 185 3.28 -22.69 17.82
N PRO A 186 3.66 -23.97 17.98
CA PRO A 186 2.86 -25.07 17.48
C PRO A 186 1.66 -25.23 18.42
N PHE A 187 0.46 -24.93 17.93
CA PHE A 187 -0.78 -25.48 18.47
C PHE A 187 -1.37 -26.43 17.43
#